data_AF-J9EFC3-F1
#
_entry.id   AF-J9EFC3-F1
#
_cell.length_a   1.000
_cell.length_b   1.000
_cell.length_c   1.000
_cell.angle_alpha   90.00
_cell.angle_beta   90.00
_cell.angle_gamma   90.00
#
_symmetry.space_group_name_H-M   'P 1'
#
loop_
_entity.id
_entity.type
_entity.pdbx_description
1 polymer ?
#
loop_
_entity_poly.entity_id
_entity_poly.type
_entity_poly.pdbx_seq_one_letter_code
_entity_poly.pdbx_strand_id
1 'polypeptide(L)'
;IFIVDPSQKETRDLLQYALRFYAHEIPVRLGVVFVANDEKEITGFDDASVAMLNLYNFIKSNNGIQKALDVLIEVLNGKEESVSPKDVLSYFQMKYPNHDPNSVFGSNSDYDNGRSTGHKFLRDSGLGLTPKVLLNGVVLDDSG
;
A
#
# COMPACT_ATOMS: atom_id res chain seq x y z
N ILE A 1 -2.44 11.32 8.51
CA ILE A 1 -2.97 10.25 7.62
C ILE A 1 -2.25 10.37 6.29
N PHE A 2 -1.65 9.29 5.82
CA PHE A 2 -1.02 9.20 4.50
C PHE A 2 -2.01 8.57 3.53
N ILE A 3 -2.24 9.18 2.38
CA ILE A 3 -3.16 8.70 1.35
C ILE A 3 -2.33 8.48 0.10
N VAL A 4 -2.16 7.23 -0.29
CA VAL A 4 -1.08 6.83 -1.20
C VAL A 4 -1.49 5.69 -2.12
N ASP A 5 -1.01 5.70 -3.36
CA ASP A 5 -1.05 4.51 -4.22
C ASP A 5 0.10 3.57 -3.81
N PRO A 6 -0.19 2.35 -3.34
CA PRO A 6 0.84 1.46 -2.80
C PRO A 6 1.87 0.98 -3.83
N SER A 7 1.65 1.19 -5.13
CA SER A 7 2.60 0.82 -6.18
C SER A 7 3.65 1.89 -6.50
N GLN A 8 3.43 3.13 -6.06
CA GLN A 8 4.29 4.26 -6.41
C GLN A 8 5.47 4.39 -5.46
N LYS A 9 6.63 4.81 -5.97
CA LYS A 9 7.84 5.00 -5.17
C LYS A 9 7.66 6.03 -4.07
N GLU A 10 6.90 7.10 -4.27
CA GLU A 10 6.69 8.14 -3.26
C GLU A 10 6.06 7.56 -1.98
N THR A 11 5.28 6.48 -2.11
CA THR A 11 4.72 5.74 -0.98
C THR A 11 5.80 5.16 -0.08
N ARG A 12 6.91 4.70 -0.65
CA ARG A 12 8.05 4.19 0.12
C ARG A 12 8.55 5.23 1.11
N ASP A 13 8.76 6.46 0.64
CA ASP A 13 9.37 7.52 1.45
C ASP A 13 8.38 7.95 2.56
N LEU A 14 7.09 8.08 2.22
CA LEU A 14 6.04 8.38 3.20
C LEU A 14 5.89 7.28 4.26
N LEU A 15 5.94 6.00 3.88
CA LEU A 15 5.88 4.89 4.81
C LEU A 15 7.14 4.83 5.69
N GLN A 16 8.33 5.13 5.16
CA GLN A 16 9.55 5.23 5.96
C GLN A 16 9.43 6.32 7.03
N TYR A 17 8.90 7.50 6.69
CA TYR A 17 8.64 8.55 7.68
C TYR A 17 7.62 8.10 8.74
N ALA A 18 6.53 7.46 8.33
CA ALA A 18 5.53 6.93 9.25
C ALA A 18 6.14 5.91 10.23
N LEU A 19 6.94 4.96 9.75
CA LEU A 19 7.60 3.98 10.62
C LEU A 19 8.63 4.61 11.56
N ARG A 20 9.35 5.64 11.13
CA ARG A 20 10.28 6.39 12.01
C ARG A 20 9.53 7.12 13.13
N PHE A 21 8.41 7.78 12.82
CA PHE A 21 7.57 8.40 13.84
C PHE A 21 7.03 7.39 14.84
N TYR A 22 6.63 6.21 14.35
CA TYR A 22 6.20 5.12 15.21
C TYR A 22 7.35 4.62 16.11
N ALA A 23 8.54 4.37 15.53
CA ALA A 23 9.69 3.84 16.26
C ALA A 23 10.26 4.80 17.32
N HIS A 24 10.11 6.12 17.11
CA HIS A 24 10.53 7.14 18.07
C HIS A 24 9.44 7.56 19.05
N GLU A 25 8.31 6.84 19.09
CA GLU A 25 7.18 7.12 19.99
C GLU A 25 6.70 8.58 19.94
N ILE A 26 6.76 9.19 18.74
CA ILE A 26 6.25 10.54 18.53
C ILE A 26 4.74 10.51 18.85
N PRO A 27 4.22 11.42 19.70
CA PRO A 27 2.82 11.37 20.16
C PRO A 27 1.84 11.85 19.08
N VAL A 28 1.77 11.10 17.98
CA VAL A 28 0.90 11.36 16.82
C VAL A 28 0.17 10.08 16.42
N ARG A 29 -1.11 10.22 16.06
CA ARG A 29 -1.87 9.10 15.51
C ARG A 29 -1.56 8.94 14.02
N LEU A 30 -0.85 7.88 13.68
CA LEU A 30 -0.53 7.53 12.31
C LEU A 30 -1.64 6.68 11.68
N GLY A 31 -1.91 6.92 10.41
CA GLY A 31 -2.88 6.16 9.63
C GLY A 31 -2.50 6.22 8.15
N VAL A 32 -2.75 5.13 7.44
CA VAL A 32 -2.47 5.00 6.00
C VAL A 32 -3.74 4.56 5.29
N VAL A 33 -4.05 5.21 4.18
CA VAL A 33 -5.12 4.86 3.25
C VAL A 33 -4.47 4.48 1.93
N PHE A 34 -4.61 3.22 1.54
CA PHE A 34 -4.15 2.75 0.24
C PHE A 34 -5.22 3.01 -0.82
N VAL A 35 -4.83 3.70 -1.88
CA VAL A 35 -5.65 3.97 -3.06
C VAL A 35 -5.18 3.04 -4.16
N ALA A 36 -5.81 1.88 -4.25
CA ALA A 36 -5.59 0.94 -5.35
C ALA A 36 -6.69 1.12 -6.41
N ASN A 37 -6.43 0.61 -7.62
CA ASN A 37 -7.44 0.42 -8.65
C ASN A 37 -8.66 -0.31 -8.06
N ASP A 38 -9.89 0.15 -8.27
CA ASP A 38 -11.11 -0.46 -7.71
C ASP A 38 -12.02 -1.15 -8.75
N GLU A 39 -11.51 -1.38 -9.97
CA GLU A 39 -12.20 -2.16 -10.99
C GLU A 39 -12.28 -3.65 -10.60
N LYS A 40 -13.49 -4.21 -10.63
CA LYS A 40 -13.79 -5.56 -10.10
C LYS A 40 -13.09 -6.69 -10.85
N GLU A 41 -12.87 -6.53 -12.15
CA GLU A 41 -12.25 -7.56 -13.00
C GLU A 41 -10.72 -7.56 -12.92
N ILE A 42 -10.14 -6.50 -12.35
CA ILE A 42 -8.70 -6.34 -12.21
C ILE A 42 -8.24 -7.05 -10.94
N THR A 43 -7.25 -7.92 -11.07
CA THR A 43 -6.65 -8.68 -9.97
C THR A 43 -5.23 -8.21 -9.65
N GLY A 44 -4.61 -8.78 -8.61
CA GLY A 44 -3.22 -8.51 -8.28
C GLY A 44 -2.23 -9.04 -9.34
N PHE A 45 -2.69 -9.86 -10.28
CA PHE A 45 -1.87 -10.24 -11.44
C PHE A 45 -1.85 -9.16 -12.53
N ASP A 46 -2.88 -8.31 -12.57
CA ASP A 46 -3.10 -7.34 -13.64
C ASP A 46 -2.59 -5.95 -13.26
N ASP A 47 -2.74 -5.55 -11.99
CA ASP A 47 -2.46 -4.19 -11.52
C ASP A 47 -1.58 -4.18 -10.26
N ALA A 48 -0.55 -3.32 -10.27
CA ALA A 48 0.47 -3.31 -9.23
C ALA A 48 -0.06 -2.74 -7.90
N SER A 49 -1.00 -1.80 -7.95
CA SER A 49 -1.61 -1.23 -6.75
C SER A 49 -2.47 -2.28 -6.03
N VAL A 50 -3.16 -3.12 -6.81
CA VAL A 50 -3.92 -4.28 -6.32
C VAL A 50 -2.96 -5.33 -5.74
N ALA A 51 -1.90 -5.67 -6.48
CA ALA A 51 -0.88 -6.63 -6.03
C ALA A 51 -0.25 -6.22 -4.69
N MET A 52 0.14 -4.95 -4.55
CA MET A 52 0.74 -4.43 -3.33
C MET A 52 -0.25 -4.43 -2.15
N LEU A 53 -1.52 -4.11 -2.38
CA LEU A 53 -2.55 -4.18 -1.36
C LEU A 53 -2.83 -5.62 -0.92
N ASN A 54 -2.89 -6.56 -1.88
CA ASN A 54 -3.04 -7.98 -1.58
C ASN A 54 -1.86 -8.50 -0.75
N LEU A 55 -0.62 -8.18 -1.15
CA LEU A 55 0.59 -8.53 -0.41
C LEU A 55 0.57 -7.94 1.01
N TYR A 56 0.19 -6.67 1.15
CA TYR A 56 0.02 -6.03 2.45
C TYR A 56 -0.96 -6.78 3.34
N ASN A 57 -2.15 -7.11 2.81
CA ASN A 57 -3.21 -7.79 3.56
C ASN A 57 -2.81 -9.22 3.96
N PHE A 58 -2.10 -9.93 3.08
CA PHE A 58 -1.52 -11.23 3.36
C PHE A 58 -0.55 -11.17 4.54
N ILE A 59 0.43 -10.25 4.49
CA ILE A 59 1.44 -10.15 5.53
C ILE A 59 0.84 -9.62 6.83
N LYS A 60 -0.06 -8.64 6.75
CA LYS A 60 -0.74 -8.07 7.91
C LYS A 60 -1.50 -9.14 8.70
N SER A 61 -2.21 -10.02 8.01
CA SER A 61 -2.98 -11.10 8.64
C SER A 61 -2.09 -12.12 9.34
N ASN A 62 -0.87 -12.33 8.84
CA ASN A 62 0.05 -13.34 9.37
C ASN A 62 1.08 -12.79 10.38
N ASN A 63 1.49 -11.53 10.23
CA ASN A 63 2.66 -10.95 10.91
C ASN A 63 2.42 -9.54 11.49
N GLY A 64 1.23 -8.97 11.27
CA GLY A 64 0.87 -7.65 11.78
C GLY A 64 1.29 -6.48 10.88
N ILE A 65 0.83 -5.30 11.25
CA ILE A 65 0.89 -4.08 10.42
C ILE A 65 2.32 -3.62 10.18
N GLN A 66 3.17 -3.61 11.22
CA GLN A 66 4.55 -3.11 11.08
C GLN A 66 5.32 -3.93 10.04
N LYS A 67 5.27 -5.26 10.14
CA LYS A 67 5.93 -6.15 9.18
C LYS A 67 5.37 -5.98 7.76
N ALA A 68 4.07 -5.77 7.63
CA ALA A 68 3.45 -5.52 6.33
C ALA A 68 3.98 -4.23 5.68
N LEU A 69 4.10 -3.14 6.44
CA LEU A 69 4.66 -1.89 5.95
C LEU A 69 6.15 -2.01 5.59
N ASP A 70 6.94 -2.70 6.42
CA ASP A 70 8.36 -2.97 6.12
C ASP A 70 8.52 -3.70 4.78
N VAL A 71 7.66 -4.69 4.52
CA VAL A 71 7.70 -5.45 3.26
C VAL A 71 7.30 -4.59 2.07
N LEU A 72 6.28 -3.72 2.18
CA LEU A 72 5.95 -2.80 1.09
C LEU A 72 7.15 -1.89 0.76
N ILE A 73 7.85 -1.39 1.77
CA ILE A 73 9.08 -0.60 1.57
C ILE A 73 10.17 -1.45 0.90
N GLU A 74 10.34 -2.71 1.30
CA GLU A 74 11.31 -3.63 0.68
C GLU A 74 11.01 -3.86 -0.82
N VAL A 75 9.74 -4.04 -1.18
CA VAL A 75 9.32 -4.24 -2.58
C VAL A 75 9.52 -2.98 -3.43
N LEU A 76 9.28 -1.80 -2.84
CA LEU A 76 9.49 -0.50 -3.50
C LEU A 76 10.97 -0.06 -3.54
N ASN A 77 11.86 -0.70 -2.78
CA ASN A 77 13.27 -0.34 -2.77
C ASN A 77 13.93 -0.61 -4.13
N GLY A 78 14.72 0.36 -4.60
CA GLY A 78 15.43 0.25 -5.88
C GLY A 78 14.56 0.48 -7.12
N LYS A 79 13.29 0.87 -6.97
CA LYS A 79 12.41 1.23 -8.08
C LYS A 79 12.52 2.72 -8.39
N GLU A 80 12.55 3.06 -9.68
CA GLU A 80 12.72 4.44 -10.14
C GLU A 80 11.43 5.26 -10.06
N GLU A 81 10.32 4.65 -10.45
CA GLU A 81 8.98 5.28 -10.51
C GLU A 81 7.94 4.46 -9.75
N SER A 82 7.70 3.22 -10.16
CA SER A 82 6.70 2.33 -9.55
C SER A 82 7.12 0.86 -9.67
N VAL A 83 6.40 -0.02 -8.97
CA VAL A 83 6.51 -1.48 -9.14
C VAL A 83 5.52 -1.96 -10.21
N SER A 84 5.90 -3.02 -10.93
CA SER A 84 4.98 -3.78 -11.76
C SER A 84 4.32 -4.93 -10.97
N PRO A 85 3.18 -5.50 -11.42
CA PRO A 85 2.60 -6.69 -10.80
C PRO A 85 3.60 -7.86 -10.73
N LYS A 86 4.43 -7.99 -11.78
CA LYS A 86 5.48 -9.00 -11.87
C LYS A 86 6.55 -8.84 -10.78
N ASP A 87 6.91 -7.62 -10.42
CA ASP A 87 7.88 -7.36 -9.33
C ASP A 87 7.34 -7.86 -8.00
N VAL A 88 6.08 -7.55 -7.70
CA VAL A 88 5.39 -7.97 -6.48
C VAL A 88 5.28 -9.48 -6.42
N LEU A 89 4.86 -10.12 -7.52
CA LEU A 89 4.73 -11.57 -7.62
C LEU A 89 6.08 -12.28 -7.46
N SER A 90 7.14 -11.76 -8.09
CA SER A 90 8.49 -12.32 -7.98
C SER A 90 9.00 -12.24 -6.54
N TYR A 91 8.79 -11.10 -5.87
CA TYR A 91 9.13 -10.95 -4.46
C TYR A 91 8.36 -11.97 -3.60
N PHE A 92 7.04 -12.08 -3.81
CA PHE A 92 6.19 -12.99 -3.04
C PHE A 92 6.64 -14.44 -3.20
N GLN A 93 6.85 -14.91 -4.42
CA GLN A 93 7.28 -16.30 -4.68
C GLN A 93 8.65 -16.60 -4.07
N MET A 94 9.56 -15.61 -4.07
CA MET A 94 10.88 -15.77 -3.45
C MET A 94 10.80 -15.85 -1.91
N LYS A 95 9.97 -15.01 -1.27
CA LYS A 95 9.90 -14.91 0.20
C LYS A 95 8.90 -15.88 0.84
N TYR A 96 7.88 -16.28 0.09
CA TYR A 96 6.78 -17.13 0.53
C TYR A 96 6.55 -18.31 -0.44
N PRO A 97 7.59 -19.12 -0.74
CA PRO A 97 7.53 -20.15 -1.78
C PRO A 97 6.50 -21.26 -1.52
N ASN A 98 6.05 -21.41 -0.28
CA ASN A 98 5.08 -22.42 0.12
C ASN A 98 3.62 -21.98 -0.01
N HIS A 99 3.35 -20.78 -0.54
CA HIS A 99 2.00 -20.25 -0.70
C HIS A 99 1.64 -20.14 -2.19
N ASP A 100 0.42 -20.52 -2.53
CA ASP A 100 -0.10 -20.39 -3.90
C ASP A 100 -0.36 -18.90 -4.21
N PRO A 101 0.28 -18.33 -5.24
CA PRO A 101 0.01 -16.96 -5.66
C PRO A 101 -1.47 -16.68 -5.96
N ASN A 102 -2.24 -17.65 -6.48
CA ASN A 102 -3.66 -17.42 -6.78
C ASN A 102 -4.48 -17.15 -5.51
N SER A 103 -4.11 -17.76 -4.39
CA SER A 103 -4.77 -17.51 -3.10
C SER A 103 -4.56 -16.06 -2.62
N VAL A 104 -3.47 -15.42 -3.04
CA VAL A 104 -3.09 -14.06 -2.61
C VAL A 104 -3.49 -13.00 -3.62
N PHE A 105 -3.31 -13.24 -4.91
CA PHE A 105 -3.46 -12.20 -5.95
C PHE A 105 -4.63 -12.46 -6.91
N GLY A 106 -5.29 -13.61 -6.82
CA GLY A 106 -6.38 -14.00 -7.71
C GLY A 106 -7.72 -13.32 -7.39
N SER A 107 -8.67 -13.46 -8.31
CA SER A 107 -10.00 -12.85 -8.22
C SER A 107 -10.85 -13.27 -7.01
N ASN A 108 -10.57 -14.44 -6.43
CA ASN A 108 -11.25 -14.96 -5.23
C ASN A 108 -10.37 -14.83 -3.97
N SER A 109 -9.38 -13.92 -3.97
CA SER A 109 -8.48 -13.78 -2.83
C SER A 109 -9.16 -13.13 -1.63
N ASP A 110 -8.99 -13.74 -0.45
CA ASP A 110 -9.39 -13.13 0.84
C ASP A 110 -8.58 -11.86 1.15
N TYR A 111 -7.49 -11.63 0.44
CA TYR A 111 -6.58 -10.49 0.61
C TYR A 111 -6.92 -9.32 -0.33
N ASP A 112 -7.97 -9.44 -1.15
CA ASP A 112 -8.49 -8.35 -2.00
C ASP A 112 -9.49 -7.43 -1.29
N ASN A 113 -9.26 -7.18 0.00
CA ASN A 113 -10.12 -6.33 0.81
C ASN A 113 -9.61 -4.89 0.88
N GLY A 114 -10.54 -3.93 0.94
CA GLY A 114 -10.25 -2.51 1.21
C GLY A 114 -10.02 -1.61 -0.01
N ARG A 115 -9.92 -2.16 -1.24
CA ARG A 115 -9.72 -1.39 -2.49
C ARG A 115 -10.75 -0.28 -2.66
N SER A 116 -12.03 -0.68 -2.69
CA SER A 116 -13.13 0.25 -2.91
C SER A 116 -13.24 1.30 -1.80
N THR A 117 -12.88 0.95 -0.56
CA THR A 117 -12.93 1.89 0.58
C THR A 117 -11.87 2.98 0.44
N GLY A 118 -10.63 2.61 0.13
CA GLY A 118 -9.54 3.57 -0.05
C GLY A 118 -9.76 4.47 -1.27
N HIS A 119 -10.19 3.90 -2.39
CA HIS A 119 -10.49 4.66 -3.59
C HIS A 119 -11.69 5.61 -3.37
N LYS A 120 -12.77 5.15 -2.72
CA LYS A 120 -13.90 5.99 -2.31
C LYS A 120 -13.49 7.13 -1.38
N PHE A 121 -12.62 6.86 -0.40
CA PHE A 121 -12.13 7.91 0.51
C PHE A 121 -11.46 9.06 -0.25
N LEU A 122 -10.58 8.75 -1.21
CA LEU A 122 -9.91 9.78 -2.02
C LEU A 122 -10.93 10.59 -2.84
N ARG A 123 -11.88 9.91 -3.50
CA ARG A 123 -12.91 10.59 -4.30
C ARG A 123 -13.80 11.50 -3.45
N ASP A 124 -14.34 10.98 -2.36
CA ASP A 124 -15.31 11.70 -1.53
C ASP A 124 -14.67 12.86 -0.75
N SER A 125 -13.38 12.76 -0.43
CA SER A 125 -12.64 13.83 0.24
C SER A 125 -12.33 15.02 -0.68
N GLY A 126 -12.45 14.87 -2.01
CA GLY A 126 -12.13 15.92 -2.97
C GLY A 126 -10.64 16.28 -3.02
N LEU A 127 -9.76 15.45 -2.47
CA LEU A 127 -8.32 15.72 -2.36
C LEU A 127 -7.56 15.63 -3.69
N GLY A 128 -8.21 15.13 -4.75
CA GLY A 128 -7.61 14.96 -6.07
C GLY A 128 -6.81 13.66 -6.17
N LEU A 129 -5.55 13.76 -6.60
CA LEU A 129 -4.67 12.60 -6.83
C LEU A 129 -3.75 12.35 -5.63
N THR A 130 -3.30 11.10 -5.49
CA THR A 130 -2.23 10.71 -4.56
C THR A 130 -0.86 11.17 -5.06
N PRO A 131 0.14 11.33 -4.17
CA PRO A 131 0.05 11.18 -2.71
C PRO A 131 -0.53 12.42 -2.01
N LYS A 132 -1.13 12.22 -0.83
CA LYS A 132 -1.60 13.30 0.08
C LYS A 132 -1.28 12.96 1.54
N VAL A 133 -0.91 13.98 2.32
CA VAL A 133 -0.71 13.85 3.76
C VAL A 133 -1.66 14.80 4.48
N LEU A 134 -2.44 14.26 5.41
CA LEU A 134 -3.32 15.04 6.29
C LEU A 134 -2.75 15.09 7.71
N LEU A 135 -2.60 16.29 8.24
CA LEU A 135 -2.30 16.53 9.66
C LEU A 135 -3.47 17.28 10.29
N ASN A 136 -4.14 16.65 11.25
CA ASN A 136 -5.34 17.19 11.91
C ASN A 136 -6.43 17.67 10.91
N GLY A 137 -6.59 16.96 9.80
CA GLY A 137 -7.58 17.26 8.76
C GLY A 137 -7.12 18.28 7.71
N VAL A 138 -5.94 18.87 7.86
CA VAL A 138 -5.36 19.84 6.91
C VAL A 138 -4.39 19.12 5.97
N VAL A 139 -4.47 19.40 4.68
CA VAL A 139 -3.50 18.92 3.68
C VAL A 139 -2.16 19.60 3.94
N LEU A 140 -1.12 18.80 4.12
CA LEU A 140 0.25 19.29 4.05
C LEU A 140 0.65 19.28 2.58
N ASP A 141 0.70 20.45 1.96
CA ASP A 141 1.33 20.64 0.66
C ASP A 141 2.75 21.17 0.84
N ASP A 142 3.55 21.05 -0.21
CA ASP A 142 4.93 21.54 -0.24
C ASP A 142 5.00 23.07 -0.52
N SER A 143 3.90 23.80 -0.25
CA SER A 143 3.84 25.26 -0.40
C SER A 143 4.54 25.95 0.78
N GLY A 144 5.84 25.69 0.91
CA GLY A 144 6.78 26.53 1.65
C GLY A 144 7.30 27.66 0.78
#